data_AF-A0ABD2INP4-F1
#
_entry.id   AF-A0ABD2INP4-F1
#
_cell.length_a   1.000
_cell.length_b   1.000
_cell.length_c   1.000
_cell.angle_alpha   90.00
_cell.angle_beta   90.00
_cell.angle_gamma   90.00
#
_symmetry.space_group_name_H-M   'P 1'
#
loop_
_entity.id
_entity.type
_entity.pdbx_description
1 polymer ?
#
loop_
_entity_poly.entity_id
_entity_poly.type
_entity_poly.pdbx_seq_one_letter_code
_entity_poly.pdbx_strand_id
1 'polypeptide(L)'
;MYQCMFKAMFKPAAFFKGILLPLCKSGTTCTLREAVIFGSVLRKISIPQLHAAAAMLSIAEMDYFGATSFILRVLIEKNFTLPFRTLDGLVFHFLKSFPPRA
;
A
#
# COMPACT_ATOMS: atom_id res chain seq x y z
N MET A 1 15.48 5.22 -14.24
CA MET A 1 14.57 5.53 -13.10
C MET A 1 14.13 4.29 -12.34
N TYR A 2 13.65 3.22 -12.97
CA TYR A 2 13.20 1.99 -12.29
C TYR A 2 14.21 1.43 -11.27
N GLN A 3 15.49 1.29 -11.65
CA GLN A 3 16.56 0.83 -10.76
C GLN A 3 16.81 1.75 -9.55
N CYS A 4 16.57 3.05 -9.68
CA CYS A 4 16.70 4.00 -8.57
C CYS A 4 15.65 3.70 -7.48
N MET A 5 14.47 3.22 -7.87
CA MET A 5 13.42 2.83 -6.94
C MET A 5 13.83 1.59 -6.13
N PHE A 6 14.51 0.63 -6.75
CA PHE A 6 15.09 -0.51 -6.02
C PHE A 6 16.10 -0.04 -4.98
N LYS A 7 16.96 0.91 -5.33
CA LYS A 7 17.92 1.49 -4.37
C LYS A 7 17.25 2.32 -3.28
N ALA A 8 16.16 3.02 -3.57
CA ALA A 8 15.42 3.76 -2.55
C ALA A 8 14.82 2.83 -1.48
N MET A 9 14.53 1.57 -1.82
CA MET A 9 13.98 0.58 -0.89
C MET A 9 14.98 -0.02 0.11
N PHE A 10 16.29 0.31 0.03
CA PHE A 10 17.24 -0.07 1.09
C PHE A 10 16.87 0.50 2.46
N LYS A 11 16.12 1.62 2.51
CA LYS A 11 15.52 2.17 3.72
C LYS A 11 13.98 2.15 3.60
N PRO A 12 13.32 1.01 3.91
CA PRO A 12 11.88 0.84 3.68
C PRO A 12 11.04 1.89 4.42
N ALA A 13 11.39 2.24 5.66
CA ALA A 13 10.68 3.26 6.42
C ALA A 13 10.65 4.64 5.74
N ALA A 14 11.77 5.04 5.10
CA ALA A 14 11.84 6.30 4.37
C ALA A 14 11.07 6.22 3.05
N PHE A 15 11.12 5.09 2.36
CA PHE A 15 10.36 4.87 1.13
C PHE A 15 8.84 4.93 1.35
N PHE A 16 8.33 4.25 2.38
CA PHE A 16 6.91 4.25 2.68
C PHE A 16 6.43 5.64 3.10
N LYS A 17 7.12 6.31 4.02
CA LYS A 17 6.72 7.63 4.52
C LYS A 17 6.90 8.75 3.50
N GLY A 18 7.98 8.69 2.70
CA GLY A 18 8.37 9.77 1.80
C GLY A 18 7.84 9.63 0.37
N ILE A 19 7.54 8.41 -0.08
CA ILE A 19 7.10 8.17 -1.47
C ILE A 19 5.71 7.52 -1.47
N LEU A 20 5.53 6.35 -0.85
CA LEU A 20 4.29 5.59 -1.02
C LEU A 20 3.07 6.26 -0.37
N LEU A 21 3.20 6.72 0.89
CA LEU A 21 2.08 7.35 1.61
C LEU A 21 1.66 8.69 1.00
N PRO A 22 2.58 9.60 0.62
CA PRO A 22 2.21 10.82 -0.10
C PRO A 22 1.50 10.54 -1.43
N LEU A 23 1.95 9.53 -2.18
CA LEU A 23 1.28 9.10 -3.43
C LEU A 23 -0.14 8.62 -3.17
N CYS A 24 -0.35 7.83 -2.11
CA CYS A 24 -1.69 7.37 -1.74
C CYS A 24 -2.58 8.51 -1.20
N LYS A 25 -1.99 9.55 -0.57
CA LYS A 25 -2.72 10.68 0.05
C LYS A 25 -3.19 11.69 -0.99
N SER A 26 -2.42 11.86 -2.04
CA SER A 26 -2.65 12.87 -3.06
C SER A 26 -3.69 12.43 -4.09
N GLY A 27 -4.83 11.87 -3.65
CA GLY A 27 -5.81 11.05 -4.39
C GLY A 27 -6.31 11.53 -5.77
N THR A 28 -5.94 12.72 -6.22
CA THR A 28 -6.15 13.25 -7.58
C THR A 28 -5.00 13.00 -8.55
N THR A 29 -3.81 12.62 -8.07
CA THR A 29 -2.58 12.51 -8.90
C THR A 29 -2.07 11.08 -9.06
N CYS A 30 -2.51 10.12 -8.25
CA CYS A 30 -2.05 8.73 -8.39
C CYS A 30 -2.80 8.03 -9.51
N THR A 31 -2.18 8.01 -10.69
CA THR A 31 -2.75 7.31 -11.85
C THR A 31 -2.56 5.80 -11.72
N LEU A 32 -3.46 5.01 -12.30
CA LEU A 32 -3.35 3.54 -12.31
C LEU A 32 -2.01 3.07 -12.89
N ARG A 33 -1.43 3.80 -13.85
CA ARG A 33 -0.14 3.48 -14.46
C ARG A 33 1.01 3.60 -13.46
N GLU A 34 1.03 4.65 -12.65
CA GLU A 34 2.05 4.82 -11.61
C GLU A 34 1.92 3.73 -10.55
N ALA A 35 0.69 3.45 -10.10
CA ALA A 35 0.43 2.37 -9.15
C ALA A 35 0.93 1.01 -9.65
N VAL A 36 0.78 0.71 -10.95
CA VAL A 36 1.33 -0.52 -11.56
C VAL A 36 2.86 -0.54 -11.52
N ILE A 37 3.53 0.58 -11.83
CA ILE A 37 4.98 0.68 -11.78
C ILE A 37 5.48 0.48 -10.35
N PHE A 38 4.94 1.21 -9.38
CA PHE A 38 5.30 1.09 -7.95
C PHE A 38 4.98 -0.31 -7.41
N GLY A 39 3.82 -0.87 -7.76
CA GLY A 39 3.44 -2.23 -7.42
C GLY A 39 4.41 -3.27 -7.95
N SER A 40 4.91 -3.11 -9.19
CA SER A 40 5.89 -4.04 -9.76
C SER A 40 7.23 -4.04 -8.99
N VAL A 41 7.64 -2.89 -8.45
CA VAL A 41 8.84 -2.74 -7.62
C VAL A 41 8.62 -3.40 -6.27
N LEU A 42 7.50 -3.09 -5.61
CA LEU A 42 7.11 -3.68 -4.33
C LEU A 42 7.02 -5.21 -4.40
N ARG A 43 6.49 -5.75 -5.50
CA ARG A 43 6.39 -7.21 -5.71
C ARG A 43 7.76 -7.87 -5.80
N LYS A 44 8.76 -7.23 -6.41
CA LYS A 44 10.11 -7.80 -6.59
C LYS A 44 11.01 -7.70 -5.36
N ILE A 45 10.81 -6.69 -4.51
CA ILE A 45 11.72 -6.42 -3.37
C ILE A 45 11.23 -7.11 -2.11
N SER A 46 12.15 -7.66 -1.31
CA SER A 46 11.81 -8.19 0.02
C SER A 46 11.69 -7.03 1.01
N ILE A 47 10.53 -6.93 1.67
CA ILE A 47 10.22 -5.84 2.60
C ILE A 47 10.02 -6.44 3.99
N PRO A 48 10.59 -5.86 5.06
CA PRO A 48 10.33 -6.32 6.42
C PRO A 48 8.85 -6.22 6.78
N GLN A 49 8.30 -7.28 7.37
CA GLN A 49 6.89 -7.41 7.77
C GLN A 49 6.39 -6.22 8.59
N LEU A 50 7.16 -5.74 9.57
CA LEU A 50 6.76 -4.64 10.44
C LEU A 50 6.48 -3.34 9.67
N HIS A 51 7.31 -3.02 8.67
CA HIS A 51 7.12 -1.83 7.85
C HIS A 51 5.95 -1.99 6.87
N ALA A 52 5.75 -3.19 6.32
CA ALA A 52 4.62 -3.50 5.46
C ALA A 52 3.28 -3.39 6.23
N ALA A 53 3.21 -3.93 7.46
CA ALA A 53 2.03 -3.85 8.32
C ALA A 53 1.65 -2.41 8.68
N ALA A 54 2.64 -1.58 9.03
CA ALA A 54 2.41 -0.17 9.30
C ALA A 54 1.93 0.59 8.06
N ALA A 55 2.54 0.34 6.90
CA ALA A 55 2.13 0.95 5.64
C ALA A 55 0.70 0.55 5.24
N MET A 56 0.35 -0.73 5.36
CA MET A 56 -1.01 -1.21 5.08
C MET A 56 -2.06 -0.56 5.98
N LEU A 57 -1.77 -0.43 7.28
CA LEU A 57 -2.69 0.23 8.20
C LEU A 57 -2.90 1.71 7.83
N SER A 58 -1.81 2.44 7.55
CA SER A 58 -1.91 3.85 7.12
C SER A 58 -2.68 4.00 5.82
N ILE A 59 -2.55 3.05 4.88
CA ILE A 59 -3.32 3.07 3.63
C ILE A 59 -4.80 2.73 3.90
N ALA A 60 -5.08 1.79 4.80
CA ALA A 60 -6.45 1.40 5.16
C ALA A 60 -7.24 2.52 5.85
N GLU A 61 -6.56 3.40 6.60
CA GLU A 61 -7.16 4.60 7.21
C GLU A 61 -7.56 5.67 6.18
N MET A 62 -7.04 5.58 4.95
CA MET A 62 -7.25 6.59 3.90
C MET A 62 -8.45 6.27 3.00
N ASP A 63 -8.85 7.22 2.17
CA ASP A 63 -10.00 7.04 1.29
C ASP A 63 -9.76 6.02 0.17
N TYR A 64 -10.83 5.30 -0.15
CA TYR A 64 -10.81 4.22 -1.13
C TYR A 64 -10.65 4.79 -2.55
N PHE A 65 -9.55 4.42 -3.21
CA PHE A 65 -9.28 4.77 -4.60
C PHE A 65 -8.68 3.58 -5.36
N GLY A 66 -8.89 3.50 -6.67
CA GLY A 66 -8.48 2.35 -7.49
C GLY A 66 -6.96 2.10 -7.51
N ALA A 67 -6.14 3.15 -7.44
CA ALA A 67 -4.69 3.03 -7.34
C ALA A 67 -4.25 2.47 -5.98
N THR A 68 -4.89 2.95 -4.91
CA THR A 68 -4.62 2.57 -3.52
C THR A 68 -4.97 1.10 -3.27
N SER A 69 -6.11 0.64 -3.77
CA SER A 69 -6.54 -0.77 -3.67
C SER A 69 -5.63 -1.72 -4.45
N PHE A 70 -5.07 -1.28 -5.58
CA PHE A 70 -4.06 -2.06 -6.31
C PHE A 70 -2.77 -2.25 -5.50
N ILE A 71 -2.26 -1.18 -4.87
CA ILE A 71 -1.07 -1.26 -4.01
C ILE A 71 -1.34 -2.17 -2.80
N LEU A 72 -2.52 -2.05 -2.19
CA LEU A 72 -2.95 -2.91 -1.08
C LEU A 72 -2.94 -4.39 -1.48
N ARG A 73 -3.50 -4.71 -2.65
CA ARG A 73 -3.48 -6.07 -3.21
C ARG A 73 -2.05 -6.59 -3.37
N VAL A 74 -1.14 -5.79 -3.94
CA VAL A 74 0.27 -6.19 -4.11
C VAL A 74 0.96 -6.50 -2.78
N LEU A 75 0.62 -5.75 -1.71
CA LEU A 75 1.16 -6.00 -0.37
C LEU A 75 0.55 -7.25 0.27
N ILE A 76 -0.73 -7.55 0.02
CA ILE A 76 -1.38 -8.77 0.51
C ILE A 76 -0.83 -10.01 -0.19
N GLU A 77 -0.57 -9.95 -1.50
CA GLU A 77 0.00 -11.05 -2.29
C GLU A 77 1.39 -11.51 -1.80
N LYS A 78 2.08 -10.70 -0.99
CA LYS A 78 3.34 -11.07 -0.34
C LYS A 78 3.18 -12.07 0.82
N ASN A 79 1.95 -12.35 1.26
CA ASN A 79 1.63 -13.32 2.32
C ASN A 79 2.45 -13.12 3.60
N PHE A 80 2.54 -11.87 4.07
CA PHE A 80 3.17 -11.57 5.36
C PHE A 80 2.29 -12.03 6.52
N THR A 81 2.90 -12.45 7.64
CA THR A 81 2.17 -12.64 8.89
C THR A 81 1.74 -11.27 9.42
N LEU A 82 0.46 -10.95 9.28
CA LEU A 82 -0.08 -9.65 9.68
C LEU A 82 -0.46 -9.67 11.16
N PRO A 83 -0.17 -8.61 11.93
CA PRO A 83 -0.75 -8.46 13.26
C PRO A 83 -2.26 -8.21 13.15
N PHE A 84 -3.03 -8.71 14.13
CA PHE A 84 -4.50 -8.63 14.14
C PHE A 84 -5.03 -7.21 13.90
N ARG A 85 -4.40 -6.21 14.51
CA ARG A 85 -4.76 -4.79 14.32
C ARG A 85 -4.72 -4.34 12.85
N THR A 86 -3.76 -4.82 12.06
CA THR A 86 -3.67 -4.48 10.63
C THR A 86 -4.75 -5.20 9.84
N LEU A 87 -5.10 -6.44 10.21
CA LEU A 87 -6.23 -7.17 9.60
C LEU A 87 -7.56 -6.47 9.87
N ASP A 88 -7.81 -6.05 11.11
CA ASP A 88 -9.04 -5.33 11.47
C ASP A 88 -9.17 -4.02 10.67
N GLY A 89 -8.07 -3.27 10.53
CA GLY A 89 -8.02 -2.06 9.70
C GLY A 89 -8.33 -2.34 8.23
N LEU A 90 -7.78 -3.43 7.68
CA LEU A 90 -8.07 -3.87 6.30
C LEU A 90 -9.54 -4.23 6.12
N VAL A 91 -10.11 -5.01 7.03
CA VAL A 91 -11.53 -5.39 7.00
C VAL A 91 -12.42 -4.16 7.05
N PHE A 92 -12.14 -3.22 7.96
CA PHE A 92 -12.91 -1.98 8.06
C PHE A 92 -12.84 -1.13 6.79
N HIS A 93 -11.66 -1.08 6.15
CA HIS A 93 -11.49 -0.38 4.87
C HIS A 93 -12.35 -0.99 3.76
N PHE A 94 -12.43 -2.32 3.66
CA PHE A 94 -13.30 -3.00 2.68
C PHE A 94 -14.79 -2.92 3.03
N LEU A 95 -15.15 -2.88 4.32
CA LEU A 95 -16.54 -2.66 4.73
C LEU A 95 -17.01 -1.24 4.37
N LYS A 96 -16.15 -0.22 4.49
CA LYS A 96 -16.47 1.16 4.08
C LYS A 96 -16.77 1.27 2.58
N SER A 97 -16.15 0.43 1.73
CA SER A 97 -16.40 0.46 0.29
C SER A 97 -17.67 -0.30 -0.12
N PHE A 98 -18.27 -1.09 0.78
CA PHE A 98 -19.51 -1.83 0.55
C PHE A 98 -20.65 -1.20 1.36
N PRO A 99 -21.34 -0.15 0.85
CA PRO A 99 -22.53 0.34 1.52
C PRO A 99 -23.57 -0.79 1.59
N PRO A 100 -24.33 -0.93 2.70
CA PRO A 100 -25.40 -1.90 2.78
C PRO A 100 -26.39 -1.61 1.66
N ARG A 101 -26.60 -2.58 0.77
CA ARG A 101 -27.73 -2.58 -0.14
C ARG A 101 -29.00 -2.70 0.72
N ALA A 102 -29.61 -1.57 1.02
CA ALA A 102 -31.00 -1.49 1.45
C ALA A 102 -31.91 -1.71 0.23
#